data_AF-E3L9B2-F1
#
_entry.id   AF-E3L9B2-F1
#
_cell.length_a   1.000
_cell.length_b   1.000
_cell.length_c   1.000
_cell.angle_alpha   90.00
_cell.angle_beta   90.00
_cell.angle_gamma   90.00
#
_symmetry.space_group_name_H-M   'P 1'
#
loop_
_entity.id
_entity.type
_entity.pdbx_description
1 polymer ?
#
loop_
_entity_poly.entity_id
_entity_poly.type
_entity_poly.pdbx_seq_one_letter_code
_entity_poly.pdbx_strand_id
1 'polypeptide(L)'
;MITNCDDELRRISREARQALNWAVNMATKVETILEALLMDVQETDILNETQQQLRHICTAENLPKSVMESVISNVAKKFCRLWITWNSSCTKVLLWSQQWIDEPGGDIELREKWDNVIVKNRTLWEKLCGEAVIVEHENEEEEEDQEEPTFPHEFDDYLE
;
A
#
# COMPACT_ATOMS: atom_id res chain seq x y z
N MET A 1 32.82 -7.15 14.07
CA MET A 1 31.67 -8.03 14.38
C MET A 1 30.39 -7.20 14.25
N ILE A 2 30.06 -6.78 13.01
CA ILE A 2 28.92 -5.87 12.67
C ILE A 2 28.14 -6.41 11.45
N THR A 3 28.56 -7.53 10.84
CA THR A 3 27.95 -8.06 9.61
C THR A 3 26.52 -8.55 9.80
N ASN A 4 26.17 -9.10 10.98
CA ASN A 4 24.84 -9.69 11.20
C ASN A 4 23.71 -8.64 11.24
N CYS A 5 23.94 -7.45 11.79
CA CYS A 5 22.89 -6.43 11.91
C CYS A 5 22.57 -5.80 10.55
N ASP A 6 23.61 -5.45 9.79
CA ASP A 6 23.46 -4.89 8.45
C ASP A 6 22.79 -5.89 7.49
N ASP A 7 23.13 -7.18 7.60
CA ASP A 7 22.50 -8.25 6.80
C ASP A 7 21.00 -8.41 7.13
N GLU A 8 20.64 -8.31 8.42
CA GLU A 8 19.23 -8.33 8.86
C GLU A 8 18.47 -7.08 8.39
N LEU A 9 19.07 -5.89 8.45
CA LEU A 9 18.45 -4.65 7.96
C LEU A 9 18.23 -4.68 6.45
N ARG A 10 19.17 -5.24 5.69
CA ARG A 10 19.01 -5.52 4.25
C ARG A 10 17.88 -6.53 4.01
N ARG A 11 17.78 -7.60 4.83
CA ARG A 11 16.71 -8.61 4.71
C ARG A 11 15.33 -7.98 4.94
N ILE A 12 15.15 -7.27 6.06
CA ILE A 12 13.89 -6.60 6.42
C ILE A 12 13.50 -5.58 5.34
N SER A 13 14.48 -4.81 4.84
CA SER A 13 14.24 -3.85 3.76
C SER A 13 13.72 -4.52 2.49
N ARG A 14 14.30 -5.66 2.09
CA ARG A 14 13.81 -6.43 0.93
C ARG A 14 12.40 -6.96 1.16
N GLU A 15 12.12 -7.52 2.34
CA GLU A 15 10.81 -8.08 2.68
C GLU A 15 9.71 -7.00 2.69
N ALA A 16 9.99 -5.84 3.28
CA ALA A 16 9.07 -4.72 3.29
C ALA A 16 8.73 -4.23 1.87
N ARG A 17 9.74 -4.14 1.00
CA ARG A 17 9.57 -3.76 -0.41
C ARG A 17 8.80 -4.81 -1.21
N GLN A 18 9.06 -6.09 -0.96
CA GLN A 18 8.29 -7.18 -1.57
C GLN A 18 6.82 -7.14 -1.15
N ALA A 19 6.54 -6.87 0.13
CA ALA A 19 5.19 -6.70 0.63
C ALA A 19 4.47 -5.51 -0.03
N LEU A 20 5.16 -4.38 -0.22
CA LEU A 20 4.57 -3.24 -0.91
C LEU A 20 4.35 -3.52 -2.41
N ASN A 21 5.29 -4.18 -3.07
CA ASN A 21 5.12 -4.61 -4.45
C ASN A 21 3.94 -5.59 -4.61
N TRP A 22 3.75 -6.49 -3.64
CA TRP A 22 2.56 -7.34 -3.57
C TRP A 22 1.28 -6.50 -3.44
N ALA A 23 1.27 -5.48 -2.59
CA ALA A 23 0.11 -4.59 -2.43
C ALA A 23 -0.22 -3.83 -3.72
N VAL A 24 0.80 -3.33 -4.43
CA VAL A 24 0.64 -2.70 -5.76
C VAL A 24 -0.03 -3.66 -6.75
N ASN A 25 0.51 -4.88 -6.87
CA ASN A 25 -0.05 -5.89 -7.76
C ASN A 25 -1.48 -6.27 -7.39
N MET A 26 -1.78 -6.34 -6.09
CA MET A 26 -3.13 -6.63 -5.59
C MET A 26 -4.10 -5.50 -5.94
N ALA A 27 -3.70 -4.24 -5.80
CA ALA A 27 -4.50 -3.09 -6.18
C ALA A 27 -4.86 -3.11 -7.67
N THR A 28 -3.90 -3.43 -8.55
CA THR A 28 -4.16 -3.59 -9.99
C THR A 28 -5.17 -4.71 -10.28
N LYS A 29 -5.08 -5.85 -9.59
CA LYS A 29 -6.03 -6.96 -9.76
C LYS A 29 -7.45 -6.56 -9.36
N VAL A 30 -7.60 -5.88 -8.22
CA VAL A 30 -8.91 -5.39 -7.75
C VAL A 30 -9.50 -4.40 -8.74
N GLU A 31 -8.68 -3.48 -9.26
CA GLU A 31 -9.08 -2.53 -10.31
C GLU A 31 -9.57 -3.25 -11.56
N THR A 32 -8.80 -4.22 -12.09
CA THR A 32 -9.18 -5.00 -13.27
C THR A 32 -10.50 -5.76 -13.08
N ILE A 33 -10.71 -6.38 -11.92
CA ILE A 33 -11.96 -7.11 -11.63
C ILE A 33 -13.13 -6.14 -11.56
N LEU A 34 -12.94 -5.00 -10.91
CA LEU A 34 -13.99 -4.01 -10.72
C LEU A 34 -14.38 -3.34 -12.04
N GLU A 35 -13.41 -2.98 -12.87
CA GLU A 35 -13.64 -2.49 -14.24
C GLU A 35 -14.37 -3.52 -15.09
N ALA A 36 -13.92 -4.78 -15.08
CA ALA A 36 -14.55 -5.87 -15.83
C ALA A 36 -16.02 -6.08 -15.43
N LEU A 37 -16.34 -5.91 -14.13
CA LEU A 37 -17.68 -6.11 -13.60
C LEU A 37 -18.62 -4.94 -13.89
N LEU A 38 -18.10 -3.71 -13.80
CA LEU A 38 -18.87 -2.48 -14.01
C LEU A 38 -19.03 -2.09 -15.48
N MET A 39 -18.29 -2.70 -16.41
CA MET A 39 -18.50 -2.49 -17.83
C MET A 39 -19.88 -2.99 -18.29
N ASP A 40 -20.59 -2.12 -19.02
CA ASP A 40 -21.81 -2.49 -19.74
C ASP A 40 -21.44 -3.27 -21.01
N VAL A 41 -21.42 -4.59 -20.88
CA VAL A 41 -21.17 -5.50 -22.00
C VAL A 41 -22.43 -5.64 -22.85
N GLN A 42 -22.34 -5.32 -24.14
CA GLN A 42 -23.39 -5.61 -25.12
C GLN A 42 -23.35 -7.08 -25.56
N GLU A 43 -24.46 -7.64 -26.04
CA GLU A 43 -24.51 -9.05 -26.48
C GLU A 43 -23.49 -9.40 -27.57
N THR A 44 -23.02 -8.41 -28.33
CA THR A 44 -22.04 -8.57 -29.41
C THR A 44 -20.57 -8.50 -28.96
N ASP A 45 -20.31 -8.13 -27.70
CA ASP A 45 -18.96 -7.89 -27.24
C ASP A 45 -18.20 -9.19 -26.95
N ILE A 46 -16.94 -9.23 -27.38
CA ILE A 46 -16.03 -10.32 -27.03
C ILE A 46 -15.53 -10.07 -25.60
N LEU A 47 -16.01 -10.89 -24.67
CA LEU A 47 -15.61 -10.83 -23.27
C LEU A 47 -14.11 -11.12 -23.11
N ASN A 48 -13.43 -10.29 -22.31
CA ASN A 48 -12.08 -10.59 -21.85
C ASN A 48 -12.07 -11.76 -20.83
N GLU A 49 -10.89 -12.30 -20.53
CA GLU A 49 -10.74 -13.47 -19.65
C GLU A 49 -11.38 -13.24 -18.26
N THR A 50 -11.15 -12.08 -17.65
CA THR A 50 -11.72 -11.70 -16.35
C THR A 50 -13.25 -11.66 -16.40
N GLN A 51 -13.82 -11.08 -17.46
CA GLN A 51 -15.28 -11.02 -17.66
C GLN A 51 -15.89 -12.40 -17.89
N GLN A 52 -15.20 -13.28 -18.63
CA GLN A 52 -15.63 -14.66 -18.83
C GLN A 52 -15.65 -15.43 -17.50
N GLN A 53 -14.61 -15.28 -16.68
CA GLN A 53 -14.54 -15.89 -15.35
C GLN A 53 -15.66 -15.38 -14.43
N LEU A 54 -15.90 -14.06 -14.39
CA LEU A 54 -16.98 -13.47 -13.60
C LEU A 54 -18.36 -13.97 -14.05
N ARG A 55 -18.61 -14.05 -15.36
CA ARG A 55 -19.85 -14.58 -15.93
C ARG A 55 -20.03 -16.05 -15.55
N HIS A 56 -18.98 -16.85 -15.68
CA HIS A 56 -18.99 -18.27 -15.32
C HIS A 56 -19.38 -18.46 -13.85
N ILE A 57 -18.75 -17.73 -12.92
CA ILE A 57 -19.09 -17.78 -11.49
C ILE A 57 -20.56 -17.43 -11.25
N CYS A 58 -21.05 -16.34 -11.85
CA CYS A 58 -22.45 -15.94 -11.70
C CYS A 58 -23.41 -17.03 -12.21
N THR A 59 -23.10 -17.66 -13.35
CA THR A 59 -23.94 -18.73 -13.91
C THR A 59 -23.87 -20.04 -13.13
N ALA A 60 -22.68 -20.42 -12.64
CA ALA A 60 -22.48 -21.67 -11.91
C ALA A 60 -23.19 -21.65 -10.56
N GLU A 61 -23.13 -20.51 -9.87
CA GLU A 61 -23.72 -20.33 -8.53
C GLU A 61 -25.15 -19.74 -8.58
N ASN A 62 -25.71 -19.52 -9.77
CA ASN A 62 -27.01 -18.87 -10.00
C ASN A 62 -27.13 -17.51 -9.26
N LEU A 63 -26.05 -16.73 -9.28
CA LEU A 63 -25.94 -15.44 -8.60
C LEU A 63 -26.33 -14.29 -9.56
N PRO A 64 -27.22 -13.38 -9.14
CA PRO A 64 -27.46 -12.15 -9.88
C PRO A 64 -26.20 -11.29 -9.97
N LYS A 65 -25.98 -10.64 -11.12
CA LYS A 65 -24.85 -9.71 -11.33
C LYS A 65 -24.78 -8.65 -10.23
N SER A 66 -25.92 -8.13 -9.79
CA SER A 66 -26.02 -7.13 -8.72
C SER A 66 -25.46 -7.60 -7.38
N VAL A 67 -25.57 -8.90 -7.07
CA VAL A 67 -24.96 -9.48 -5.86
C VAL A 67 -23.44 -9.45 -5.99
N MET A 68 -22.91 -9.86 -7.14
CA MET A 68 -21.47 -9.80 -7.42
C MET A 68 -20.94 -8.37 -7.38
N GLU A 69 -21.64 -7.42 -8.01
CA GLU A 69 -21.34 -5.98 -7.98
C GLU A 69 -21.29 -5.45 -6.55
N SER A 70 -22.26 -5.81 -5.71
CA SER A 70 -22.30 -5.41 -4.31
C SER A 70 -21.12 -5.97 -3.52
N VAL A 71 -20.82 -7.26 -3.67
CA VAL A 71 -19.70 -7.92 -2.97
C VAL A 71 -18.37 -7.30 -3.37
N ILE A 72 -18.09 -7.19 -4.67
CA ILE A 72 -16.83 -6.64 -5.17
C ILE A 72 -16.69 -5.16 -4.83
N SER A 73 -17.76 -4.36 -4.94
CA SER A 73 -17.72 -2.94 -4.55
C SER A 73 -17.39 -2.78 -3.07
N ASN A 74 -17.97 -3.60 -2.19
CA ASN A 74 -17.68 -3.55 -0.76
C ASN A 74 -16.25 -4.01 -0.44
N VAL A 75 -15.74 -5.01 -1.14
CA VAL A 75 -14.35 -5.45 -1.02
C VAL A 75 -13.39 -4.34 -1.48
N ALA A 76 -13.67 -3.71 -2.61
CA ALA A 76 -12.89 -2.59 -3.13
C ALA A 76 -12.87 -1.41 -2.16
N LYS A 77 -14.02 -1.03 -1.58
CA LYS A 77 -14.09 0.01 -0.53
C LYS A 77 -13.14 -0.30 0.63
N LYS A 78 -13.13 -1.54 1.13
CA LYS A 78 -12.24 -1.95 2.23
C LYS A 78 -10.76 -1.80 1.84
N PHE A 79 -10.40 -2.21 0.63
CA PHE A 79 -9.03 -2.04 0.12
C PHE A 79 -8.64 -0.57 -0.04
N CYS A 80 -9.51 0.26 -0.62
CA CYS A 80 -9.25 1.70 -0.77
C CYS A 80 -8.97 2.34 0.60
N ARG A 81 -9.82 2.05 1.60
CA ARG A 81 -9.63 2.56 2.96
C ARG A 81 -8.29 2.09 3.53
N LEU A 82 -7.99 0.79 3.44
CA LEU A 82 -6.76 0.22 3.98
C LEU A 82 -5.51 0.86 3.38
N TRP A 83 -5.42 0.97 2.05
CA TRP A 83 -4.26 1.54 1.37
C TRP A 83 -4.09 3.02 1.64
N ILE A 84 -5.19 3.77 1.73
CA ILE A 84 -5.11 5.20 2.05
C ILE A 84 -4.67 5.41 3.50
N THR A 85 -5.19 4.63 4.45
CA THR A 85 -4.77 4.67 5.86
C THR A 85 -3.29 4.31 6.00
N TRP A 86 -2.82 3.26 5.34
CA TRP A 86 -1.42 2.81 5.46
C TRP A 86 -0.42 3.65 4.66
N ASN A 87 -0.88 4.62 3.87
CA ASN A 87 -0.02 5.34 2.94
C ASN A 87 1.17 6.04 3.64
N SER A 88 0.93 6.70 4.77
CA SER A 88 1.95 7.35 5.60
C SER A 88 3.06 6.35 5.97
N SER A 89 2.65 5.25 6.59
CA SER A 89 3.53 4.18 7.06
C SER A 89 4.29 3.51 5.90
N CYS A 90 3.62 3.18 4.80
CA CYS A 90 4.27 2.62 3.60
C CYS A 90 5.30 3.58 3.00
N THR A 91 4.99 4.88 2.97
CA THR A 91 5.91 5.92 2.47
C THR A 91 7.16 6.02 3.35
N LYS A 92 6.99 6.03 4.68
CA LYS A 92 8.09 6.03 5.66
C LYS A 92 8.99 4.80 5.47
N VAL A 93 8.40 3.62 5.34
CA VAL A 93 9.12 2.35 5.12
C VAL A 93 9.91 2.36 3.81
N LEU A 94 9.34 2.89 2.72
CA LEU A 94 10.06 3.05 1.46
C LEU A 94 11.28 3.96 1.59
N LEU A 95 11.11 5.11 2.25
CA LEU A 95 12.23 6.05 2.48
C LEU A 95 13.32 5.42 3.34
N TRP A 96 12.94 4.83 4.47
CA TRP A 96 13.88 4.21 5.40
C TRP A 96 14.67 3.06 4.77
N SER A 97 14.01 2.21 3.99
CA SER A 97 14.63 1.04 3.37
C SER A 97 15.57 1.37 2.21
N GLN A 98 15.58 2.62 1.73
CA GLN A 98 16.39 3.04 0.58
C GLN A 98 17.90 2.94 0.81
N GLN A 99 18.34 3.12 2.05
CA GLN A 99 19.76 3.00 2.40
C GLN A 99 20.27 1.55 2.43
N TRP A 100 19.36 0.57 2.39
CA TRP A 100 19.66 -0.85 2.56
C TRP A 100 19.49 -1.67 1.26
N ILE A 101 19.25 -1.02 0.13
CA ILE A 101 19.13 -1.68 -1.18
C ILE A 101 20.40 -1.54 -2.00
N ASP A 102 20.72 -2.59 -2.75
CA ASP A 102 21.91 -2.63 -3.61
C ASP A 102 21.68 -1.92 -4.96
N GLU A 103 20.42 -1.84 -5.44
CA GLU A 103 20.05 -1.24 -6.73
C GLU A 103 18.96 -0.16 -6.58
N PRO A 104 19.32 1.15 -6.60
CA PRO A 104 18.37 2.24 -6.38
C PRO A 104 17.38 2.49 -7.53
N GLY A 105 17.61 1.95 -8.73
CA GLY A 105 16.74 2.16 -9.90
C GLY A 105 15.34 1.54 -9.77
N GLY A 106 15.24 0.34 -9.17
CA GLY A 106 13.95 -0.33 -8.94
C GLY A 106 13.12 0.32 -7.82
N ASP A 107 13.73 1.15 -6.98
CA ASP A 107 13.02 1.86 -5.90
C ASP A 107 12.13 2.99 -6.42
N ILE A 108 12.67 3.81 -7.33
CA ILE A 108 11.94 4.95 -7.90
C ILE A 108 10.66 4.43 -8.56
N GLU A 109 10.77 3.32 -9.30
CA GLU A 109 9.62 2.68 -9.93
C GLU A 109 8.57 2.16 -8.92
N LEU A 110 9.00 1.58 -7.80
CA LEU A 110 8.07 1.09 -6.77
C LEU A 110 7.34 2.24 -6.06
N ARG A 111 8.04 3.34 -5.76
CA ARG A 111 7.44 4.54 -5.18
C ARG A 111 6.39 5.13 -6.11
N GLU A 112 6.73 5.34 -7.38
CA GLU A 112 5.80 5.86 -8.38
C GLU A 112 4.57 4.94 -8.55
N LYS A 113 4.78 3.62 -8.55
CA LYS A 113 3.67 2.64 -8.56
C LYS A 113 2.77 2.78 -7.33
N TRP A 114 3.35 2.94 -6.14
CA TRP A 114 2.59 3.12 -4.91
C TRP A 114 1.80 4.44 -4.92
N ASP A 115 2.41 5.56 -5.33
CA ASP A 115 1.73 6.85 -5.43
C ASP A 115 0.54 6.76 -6.39
N ASN A 116 0.71 6.09 -7.52
CA ASN A 116 -0.39 5.83 -8.46
C ASN A 116 -1.51 4.99 -7.85
N VAL A 117 -1.18 3.97 -7.04
CA VAL A 117 -2.18 3.17 -6.30
C VAL A 117 -2.99 4.07 -5.38
N ILE A 118 -2.35 4.98 -4.64
CA ILE A 118 -3.05 5.89 -3.72
C ILE A 118 -3.96 6.87 -4.46
N VAL A 119 -3.48 7.49 -5.53
CA VAL A 119 -4.28 8.42 -6.35
C VAL A 119 -5.51 7.70 -6.91
N LYS A 120 -5.31 6.53 -7.53
CA LYS A 120 -6.41 5.72 -8.08
C LYS A 120 -7.41 5.29 -7.01
N ASN A 121 -6.94 4.84 -5.84
CA ASN A 121 -7.83 4.39 -4.77
C ASN A 121 -8.62 5.54 -4.13
N ARG A 122 -8.07 6.76 -4.07
CA ARG A 122 -8.83 7.95 -3.65
C ARG A 122 -9.97 8.23 -4.62
N THR A 123 -9.68 8.28 -5.93
CA THR A 123 -10.70 8.49 -6.96
C THR A 123 -11.74 7.37 -6.98
N LEU A 124 -11.32 6.12 -6.81
CA LEU A 124 -12.23 4.97 -6.75
C LEU A 124 -13.14 5.03 -5.52
N TRP A 125 -12.60 5.38 -4.36
CA TRP A 125 -13.40 5.56 -3.16
C TRP A 125 -14.48 6.62 -3.35
N GLU A 126 -14.12 7.79 -3.90
CA GLU A 126 -15.08 8.86 -4.19
C GLU A 126 -16.20 8.38 -5.12
N LYS A 127 -15.87 7.61 -6.16
CA LYS A 127 -16.86 6.99 -7.05
C LYS A 127 -17.78 5.99 -6.35
N LEU A 128 -17.24 5.19 -5.43
CA LEU A 128 -17.99 4.10 -4.77
C LEU A 128 -18.80 4.56 -3.54
N CYS A 129 -18.37 5.63 -2.87
CA CYS A 129 -18.96 6.11 -1.61
C CYS A 129 -19.65 7.47 -1.76
N GLY A 130 -19.34 8.26 -2.79
CA GLY A 130 -19.87 9.62 -2.97
C GLY A 130 -19.23 10.66 -2.05
N GLU A 131 -18.21 10.28 -1.29
CA GLU A 131 -17.54 11.11 -0.27
C GLU A 131 -16.03 11.01 -0.43
N ALA A 132 -15.31 12.08 -0.10
CA ALA A 132 -13.85 12.04 -0.01
C ALA A 132 -13.40 11.22 1.21
N VAL A 133 -12.28 10.50 1.09
CA VAL A 133 -11.70 9.78 2.24
C VAL A 133 -11.16 10.78 3.25
N ILE A 134 -11.70 10.78 4.47
CA ILE A 134 -11.08 11.45 5.61
C ILE A 134 -9.89 10.59 6.04
N VAL A 135 -8.69 11.10 5.79
CA VAL A 135 -7.45 10.51 6.31
C VAL A 135 -7.40 10.87 7.79
N GLU A 136 -7.85 9.94 8.65
CA GLU A 136 -7.49 9.96 10.06
C GLU A 136 -5.95 9.96 10.10
N HIS A 137 -5.36 11.10 10.47
CA HIS A 137 -3.92 11.19 10.65
C HIS A 137 -3.58 10.21 11.77
N GLU A 138 -2.73 9.22 11.47
CA GLU A 138 -2.05 8.45 12.51
C GLU A 138 -1.36 9.49 13.40
N ASN A 139 -1.80 9.62 14.66
CA ASN A 139 -1.30 10.57 15.64
C ASN A 139 0.23 10.72 15.52
N GLU A 140 0.68 11.92 15.16
CA GLU A 140 2.08 12.34 15.23
C GLU A 140 2.49 12.59 16.69
N GLU A 141 2.31 11.59 17.55
CA GLU A 141 2.85 11.56 18.91
C GLU A 141 3.83 10.38 19.02
N GLU A 142 4.86 10.38 18.18
CA GLU A 142 6.14 9.81 18.58
C GLU A 142 6.90 10.96 19.24
N GLU A 143 6.73 11.10 20.57
CA GLU A 143 7.58 11.96 21.38
C GLU A 143 9.04 11.55 21.11
N GLU A 144 9.83 12.49 20.59
CA GLU A 144 11.27 12.35 20.52
C GLU A 144 11.80 12.26 21.96
N ASP A 145 12.04 11.04 22.45
CA ASP A 145 12.94 10.83 23.59
C ASP A 145 14.36 11.25 23.15
N GLN A 146 14.60 12.56 23.18
CA GLN A 146 15.95 13.12 23.16
C GLN A 146 16.59 12.82 24.51
N GLU A 147 17.14 11.61 24.67
CA GLU A 147 18.16 11.38 25.70
C GLU A 147 19.42 12.17 25.28
N GLU A 148 19.51 13.44 25.69
CA GLU A 148 20.77 14.17 25.70
C GLU A 148 21.79 13.37 26.52
N PRO A 149 22.98 13.04 25.98
CA PRO A 149 24.01 12.43 26.80
C PRO A 149 24.51 13.49 27.78
N THR A 150 24.07 13.38 29.04
CA THR A 150 24.61 14.19 30.13
C THR A 150 26.03 13.72 30.41
N PHE A 151 27.00 14.28 29.68
CA PHE A 151 28.41 14.14 30.04
C PHE A 151 28.64 14.89 31.36
N PRO A 152 29.08 14.24 32.45
CA PRO A 152 29.57 14.97 33.60
C PRO A 152 30.88 15.63 33.19
N HIS A 153 30.87 16.96 33.08
CA HIS A 153 32.09 17.76 33.12
C HIS A 153 32.74 17.54 34.50
N GLU A 154 33.66 16.59 34.60
CA GLU A 154 34.63 16.60 35.68
C GLU A 154 35.54 17.82 35.46
N PHE A 155 35.38 18.80 36.34
CA PHE A 155 36.27 19.93 36.52
C PHE A 155 37.66 19.40 36.90
N ASP A 156 38.63 19.57 36.00
CA ASP A 156 40.05 19.38 36.33
C ASP A 156 40.56 20.69 36.97
N ASP A 157 40.33 20.82 38.27
CA ASP A 157 40.94 21.83 39.13
C ASP A 157 42.15 21.19 39.82
N TYR A 158 43.33 21.27 39.20
CA TYR A 158 44.61 21.24 39.92
C TYR A 158 45.59 22.23 39.29
N LEU A 159 45.59 23.44 39.85
CA LEU A 159 46.74 24.33 39.88
C LEU A 159 47.66 23.89 41.03
N GLU A 160 48.85 23.39 40.71
CA GLU A 160 50.07 23.57 41.50
C GLU A 160 51.22 24.01 40.58
#